data_AF-A3LVB2-F1
#
_entry.id   AF-A3LVB2-F1
#
_cell.length_a   1.000
_cell.length_b   1.000
_cell.length_c   1.000
_cell.angle_alpha   90.00
_cell.angle_beta   90.00
_cell.angle_gamma   90.00
#
_symmetry.space_group_name_H-M   'P 1'
#
loop_
_entity.id
_entity.type
_entity.pdbx_description
1 polymer ?
#
loop_
_entity_poly.entity_id
_entity_poly.type
_entity_poly.pdbx_seq_one_letter_code
_entity_poly.pdbx_strand_id
1 'polypeptide(L)'
;MARPHKESASESESNKYSNTSSTGTGTKSSQKAKTQAAIQAQQLFLSKHINSNGPQDQPKIHPLDFEKFDEETLVRYNKKYNLNLPNPVSINNDILNSEIGKKTYSKRNKSRATFGGITKPEMANHLKTHFMNLPTKENEILTNFLYKVKHQDNDFKLTFK
;
A
#
# COMPACT_ATOMS: atom_id res chain seq x y z
N MET A 1 -1.52 13.57 -40.96
CA MET A 1 -1.89 12.81 -39.74
C MET A 1 -2.01 11.35 -40.18
N ALA A 2 -1.36 10.33 -39.63
CA ALA A 2 -0.87 10.08 -38.27
C ALA A 2 0.50 9.36 -38.28
N ARG A 3 1.21 9.40 -37.14
CA ARG A 3 2.56 8.85 -36.91
C ARG A 3 2.50 7.36 -36.53
N PRO A 4 3.42 6.50 -37.03
CA PRO A 4 3.71 5.22 -36.40
C PRO A 4 4.71 5.40 -35.23
N HIS A 5 4.39 4.85 -34.07
CA HIS A 5 5.27 4.81 -32.90
C HIS A 5 6.39 3.79 -33.13
N LYS A 6 7.64 4.26 -33.01
CA LYS A 6 8.88 3.52 -33.15
C LYS A 6 9.14 2.73 -31.86
N GLU A 7 9.34 1.43 -31.95
CA GLU A 7 9.86 0.62 -30.85
C GLU A 7 11.27 1.11 -30.49
N SER A 8 11.46 1.53 -29.24
CA SER A 8 12.77 1.84 -28.66
C SER A 8 13.55 0.55 -28.43
N ALA A 9 14.25 0.07 -29.46
CA ALA A 9 15.37 -0.84 -29.29
C ALA A 9 16.59 -0.02 -28.86
N SER A 10 16.86 0.01 -27.55
CA SER A 10 18.12 0.52 -26.99
C SER A 10 19.22 -0.50 -27.25
N GLU A 11 19.68 -0.60 -28.49
CA GLU A 11 20.91 -1.34 -28.79
C GLU A 11 22.10 -0.52 -28.29
N SER A 12 22.84 -1.09 -27.32
CA SER A 12 24.07 -0.50 -26.81
C SER A 12 25.13 -0.52 -27.90
N GLU A 13 25.43 0.64 -28.47
CA GLU A 13 26.61 0.89 -29.27
C GLU A 13 27.86 0.76 -28.39
N SER A 14 28.68 -0.26 -28.63
CA SER A 14 30.07 -0.25 -28.17
C SER A 14 31.00 -0.33 -29.39
N ASN A 15 31.57 0.84 -29.69
CA ASN A 15 32.56 1.12 -30.73
C ASN A 15 33.63 0.02 -30.89
N LYS A 16 33.76 -0.50 -32.11
CA LYS A 16 34.92 -1.29 -32.55
C LYS A 16 35.92 -0.36 -33.25
N TYR A 17 36.95 0.06 -32.52
CA TYR A 17 38.22 0.47 -33.11
C TYR A 17 39.38 0.13 -32.17
N SER A 18 40.02 -1.01 -32.39
CA SER A 18 41.48 -1.06 -32.43
C SER A 18 41.93 -2.37 -33.08
N ASN A 19 42.73 -2.22 -34.12
CA ASN A 19 43.41 -3.29 -34.82
C ASN A 19 44.62 -3.66 -33.95
N THR A 20 44.69 -4.88 -33.41
CA THR A 20 45.95 -5.46 -32.92
C THR A 20 45.90 -6.96 -33.12
N SER A 21 46.69 -7.41 -34.08
CA SER A 21 47.06 -8.78 -34.34
C SER A 21 47.60 -9.45 -33.07
N SER A 22 46.91 -10.45 -32.56
CA SER A 22 47.52 -11.46 -31.68
C SER A 22 46.95 -12.84 -31.99
N THR A 23 47.86 -13.70 -32.42
CA THR A 23 47.74 -15.14 -32.59
C THR A 23 47.21 -15.76 -31.31
N GLY A 24 46.05 -16.41 -31.37
CA GLY A 24 45.47 -17.10 -30.22
C GLY A 24 44.36 -18.03 -30.65
N THR A 25 44.71 -19.31 -30.82
CA THR A 25 43.79 -20.45 -30.89
C THR A 25 43.04 -20.58 -29.56
N GLY A 26 42.04 -19.71 -29.37
CA GLY A 26 41.18 -19.64 -28.20
C GLY A 26 39.77 -20.12 -28.54
N THR A 27 39.47 -21.35 -28.13
CA THR A 27 38.18 -22.03 -28.19
C THR A 27 36.98 -21.09 -27.92
N LYS A 28 36.08 -20.98 -28.91
CA LYS A 28 34.80 -20.24 -28.81
C LYS A 28 33.91 -20.67 -27.61
N SER A 29 34.19 -21.82 -26.99
CA SER A 29 33.53 -22.28 -25.75
C SER A 29 33.94 -21.48 -24.51
N SER A 30 35.19 -21.01 -24.44
CA SER A 30 35.75 -20.32 -23.26
C SER A 30 35.19 -18.92 -23.06
N GLN A 31 34.86 -18.21 -24.15
CA GLN A 31 34.20 -16.90 -24.10
C GLN A 31 32.74 -17.02 -23.65
N LYS A 32 32.00 -18.03 -24.14
CA LYS A 32 30.62 -18.29 -23.68
C LYS A 32 30.57 -18.62 -22.18
N ALA A 33 31.52 -19.41 -21.67
CA ALA A 33 31.59 -19.75 -20.25
C ALA A 33 31.83 -18.52 -19.35
N LYS A 34 32.70 -17.59 -19.74
CA LYS A 34 32.91 -16.32 -19.01
C LYS A 34 31.68 -15.43 -19.01
N THR A 35 30.98 -15.30 -20.14
CA THR A 35 29.74 -14.53 -20.23
C THR A 35 28.64 -15.15 -19.38
N GLN A 36 28.55 -16.48 -19.33
CA GLN A 36 27.55 -17.20 -18.54
C GLN A 36 27.81 -17.07 -17.03
N ALA A 37 29.08 -17.10 -16.60
CA ALA A 37 29.47 -16.82 -15.22
C ALA A 37 29.17 -15.36 -14.81
N ALA A 38 29.40 -14.39 -15.70
CA ALA A 38 29.06 -13.00 -15.44
C ALA A 38 27.55 -12.77 -15.30
N ILE A 39 26.73 -13.42 -16.15
CA ILE A 39 25.27 -13.37 -16.05
C ILE A 39 24.77 -14.00 -14.75
N GLN A 40 25.34 -15.14 -14.34
CA GLN A 40 24.99 -15.77 -13.05
C GLN A 40 25.36 -14.91 -11.85
N ALA A 41 26.53 -14.27 -11.87
CA ALA A 41 26.94 -13.32 -10.83
C ALA A 41 25.98 -12.11 -10.75
N GLN A 42 25.52 -11.62 -11.90
CA GLN A 42 24.52 -10.55 -11.96
C GLN A 42 23.18 -10.99 -11.38
N GLN A 43 22.68 -12.17 -11.73
CA GLN A 43 21.43 -12.72 -11.18
C GLN A 43 21.49 -12.93 -9.67
N LEU A 44 22.63 -13.42 -9.15
CA LEU A 44 22.84 -13.55 -7.71
C LEU A 44 22.85 -12.17 -7.02
N PHE A 45 23.49 -11.16 -7.63
CA PHE A 45 23.48 -9.80 -7.12
C PHE A 45 22.06 -9.20 -7.12
N LEU A 46 21.31 -9.38 -8.21
CA LEU A 46 19.91 -8.95 -8.34
C LEU A 46 19.02 -9.65 -7.29
N SER A 47 19.18 -10.95 -7.07
CA SER A 47 18.39 -11.69 -6.07
C SER A 47 18.66 -11.25 -4.62
N LYS A 48 19.86 -10.75 -4.31
CA LYS A 48 20.22 -10.27 -2.97
C LYS A 48 19.79 -8.84 -2.69
N HIS A 49 19.59 -8.03 -3.73
CA HIS A 49 19.34 -6.59 -3.60
C HIS A 49 17.99 -6.14 -4.18
N ILE A 50 17.30 -7.00 -4.94
CA ILE A 50 15.90 -6.80 -5.32
C ILE A 50 15.03 -7.53 -4.31
N ASN A 51 14.66 -6.82 -3.26
CA ASN A 51 13.58 -7.24 -2.38
C ASN A 51 12.27 -6.89 -3.09
N SER A 52 11.38 -7.87 -3.24
CA SER A 52 10.10 -7.69 -3.92
C SER A 52 9.20 -6.76 -3.12
N ASN A 53 9.19 -5.45 -3.40
CA ASN A 53 8.23 -4.52 -2.78
C ASN A 53 6.78 -4.70 -3.28
N GLY A 54 6.43 -5.91 -3.73
CA GLY A 54 5.09 -6.22 -4.19
C GLY A 54 4.07 -6.13 -3.05
N PRO A 55 2.80 -5.83 -3.34
CA PRO A 55 1.75 -5.75 -2.32
C PRO A 55 1.51 -7.08 -1.58
N GLN A 56 2.01 -8.20 -2.12
CA GLN A 56 1.96 -9.53 -1.50
C GLN A 56 3.11 -9.80 -0.52
N ASP A 57 4.17 -8.98 -0.52
CA ASP A 57 5.35 -9.19 0.33
C ASP A 57 5.20 -8.52 1.70
N GLN A 58 4.19 -7.65 1.86
CA GLN A 58 3.83 -7.12 3.17
C GLN A 58 3.08 -8.20 3.96
N PRO A 59 3.45 -8.43 5.24
CA PRO A 59 2.73 -9.37 6.08
C PRO A 59 1.27 -8.93 6.20
N LYS A 60 0.35 -9.88 5.93
CA LYS A 60 -1.09 -9.63 6.07
C LYS A 60 -1.37 -9.16 7.50
N ILE A 61 -2.07 -8.03 7.61
CA ILE A 61 -2.43 -7.46 8.90
C ILE A 61 -3.36 -8.44 9.62
N HIS A 62 -3.09 -8.68 10.90
CA HIS A 62 -3.93 -9.55 11.72
C HIS A 62 -5.32 -8.90 11.89
N PRO A 63 -6.43 -9.64 11.69
CA PRO A 63 -7.77 -9.04 11.62
C PRO A 63 -8.25 -8.39 12.93
N LEU A 64 -7.67 -8.78 14.08
CA LEU A 64 -7.97 -8.21 15.39
C LEU A 64 -7.01 -7.07 15.80
N ASP A 65 -6.05 -6.72 14.94
CA ASP A 65 -5.08 -5.67 15.20
C ASP A 65 -5.58 -4.32 14.66
N PHE A 66 -6.37 -3.63 15.49
CA PHE A 66 -7.00 -2.37 15.11
C PHE A 66 -6.03 -1.20 14.95
N GLU A 67 -4.80 -1.30 15.47
CA GLU A 67 -3.80 -0.24 15.36
C GLU A 67 -3.18 -0.18 13.96
N LYS A 68 -3.02 -1.35 13.33
CA LYS A 68 -2.48 -1.49 11.98
C LYS A 68 -3.48 -1.16 10.88
N PHE A 69 -4.78 -1.07 11.20
CA PHE A 69 -5.75 -0.62 10.21
C PHE A 69 -5.55 0.85 9.84
N ASP A 70 -5.98 1.16 8.63
CA ASP A 70 -6.01 2.52 8.13
C ASP A 70 -7.03 3.39 8.89
N GLU A 71 -6.73 4.68 9.03
CA GLU A 71 -7.58 5.64 9.75
C GLU A 71 -8.96 5.73 9.11
N GLU A 72 -9.05 5.66 7.78
CA GLU A 72 -10.33 5.67 7.06
C GLU A 72 -11.21 4.46 7.41
N THR A 73 -10.57 3.31 7.64
CA THR A 73 -11.27 2.07 8.02
C THR A 73 -11.86 2.20 9.43
N LEU A 74 -11.09 2.77 10.37
CA LEU A 74 -11.56 3.05 11.73
C LEU A 74 -12.73 4.04 11.73
N VAL A 75 -12.65 5.11 10.93
CA VAL A 75 -13.74 6.09 10.78
C VAL A 75 -14.98 5.47 10.14
N ARG A 76 -14.81 4.60 9.13
CA ARG A 76 -15.92 3.89 8.49
C ARG A 76 -16.63 2.96 9.48
N TYR A 77 -15.88 2.27 10.33
CA TYR A 77 -16.43 1.43 11.38
C TYR A 77 -17.23 2.27 12.40
N ASN A 78 -16.65 3.38 12.86
CA ASN A 78 -17.34 4.32 13.77
C ASN A 78 -18.67 4.82 13.18
N LYS A 79 -18.68 5.20 11.90
CA LYS A 79 -19.91 5.61 11.19
C LYS A 79 -20.92 4.47 11.04
N LYS A 80 -20.47 3.25 10.73
CA LYS A 80 -21.36 2.10 10.53
C LYS A 80 -22.12 1.74 11.80
N TYR A 81 -21.47 1.81 12.95
CA TYR A 81 -22.05 1.47 14.26
C TYR A 81 -22.52 2.69 15.06
N ASN A 82 -22.43 3.91 14.48
CA ASN A 82 -22.83 5.17 15.10
C ASN A 82 -22.26 5.37 16.51
N LEU A 83 -20.98 5.06 16.71
CA LEU A 83 -20.34 5.09 18.04
C LEU A 83 -20.05 6.52 18.53
N ASN A 84 -20.26 7.54 17.67
CA ASN A 84 -20.08 8.96 17.97
C ASN A 84 -18.68 9.32 18.50
N LEU A 85 -17.65 8.53 18.20
CA LEU A 85 -16.28 8.89 18.55
C LEU A 85 -15.81 10.07 17.69
N PRO A 86 -15.02 11.00 18.24
CA PRO A 86 -14.38 12.04 17.44
C PRO A 86 -13.40 11.42 16.43
N ASN A 87 -13.11 12.16 15.36
CA ASN A 87 -12.15 11.71 14.35
C ASN A 87 -10.72 11.68 14.92
N PRO A 88 -9.88 10.72 14.49
CA PRO A 88 -8.52 10.62 14.98
C PRO A 88 -7.72 11.86 14.58
N VAL A 89 -6.92 12.38 15.50
CA VAL A 89 -6.04 13.53 15.26
C VAL A 89 -4.62 13.02 15.05
N SER A 90 -4.11 13.22 13.83
CA SER A 90 -2.70 12.99 13.52
C SER A 90 -1.83 14.16 13.98
N ILE A 91 -0.61 13.86 14.46
CA ILE A 91 0.40 14.81 14.97
C ILE A 91 0.70 15.96 14.01
N ASN A 92 0.55 15.77 12.69
CA ASN A 92 0.73 16.86 11.72
C ASN A 92 -0.30 17.99 11.87
N ASN A 93 -1.41 17.75 12.56
CA ASN A 93 -2.39 18.79 12.93
C ASN A 93 -1.98 19.61 14.17
N ASP A 94 -0.89 19.25 14.85
CA ASP A 94 -0.36 19.94 16.04
C ASP A 94 0.34 21.26 15.68
N ILE A 95 0.76 21.43 14.42
CA ILE A 95 1.21 22.74 13.89
C ILE A 95 0.11 23.79 14.07
N LEU A 96 -1.16 23.37 13.99
CA LEU A 96 -2.32 24.24 14.19
C LEU A 96 -2.63 24.51 15.67
N ASN A 97 -1.93 23.92 16.64
CA ASN A 97 -2.01 24.28 18.06
C ASN A 97 -1.14 25.51 18.40
N SER A 98 -0.21 25.88 17.52
CA SER A 98 0.58 27.11 17.68
C SER A 98 -0.27 28.38 17.49
N GLU A 99 0.28 29.54 17.86
CA GLU A 99 -0.38 30.85 17.74
C GLU A 99 -0.94 31.13 16.33
N ILE A 100 -0.28 30.59 15.29
CA ILE A 100 -0.71 30.76 13.90
C ILE A 100 -1.96 29.95 13.57
N GLY A 101 -2.17 28.84 14.28
CA GLY A 101 -3.26 27.90 14.06
C GLY A 101 -4.58 28.28 14.75
N LYS A 102 -4.55 29.19 15.74
CA LYS A 102 -5.74 29.59 16.53
C LYS A 102 -6.89 30.14 15.68
N LYS A 103 -6.55 30.79 14.56
CA LYS A 103 -7.54 31.34 13.62
C LYS A 103 -7.97 30.36 12.53
N THR A 104 -7.42 29.16 12.45
CA THR A 104 -7.79 28.21 11.38
C THR A 104 -9.17 27.59 11.59
N TYR A 105 -9.84 27.23 10.49
CA TYR A 105 -11.17 26.63 10.48
C TYR A 105 -11.24 25.38 11.37
N SER A 106 -10.18 24.55 11.33
CA SER A 106 -10.06 23.32 12.14
C SER A 106 -10.08 23.56 13.65
N LYS A 107 -9.62 24.74 14.13
CA LYS A 107 -9.67 25.13 15.55
C LYS A 107 -10.99 25.79 15.95
N ARG A 108 -11.61 26.52 15.02
CA ARG A 108 -12.90 27.19 15.24
C ARG A 108 -14.10 26.25 15.13
N ASN A 109 -13.92 25.04 14.61
CA ASN A 109 -14.99 24.05 14.52
C ASN A 109 -15.42 23.58 15.93
N LYS A 110 -16.65 23.94 16.32
CA LYS A 110 -17.27 23.58 17.61
C LYS A 110 -17.20 22.07 17.90
N SER A 111 -17.33 21.22 16.89
CA SER A 111 -17.29 19.76 17.05
C SER A 111 -15.95 19.25 17.61
N ARG A 112 -14.82 19.84 17.21
CA ARG A 112 -13.50 19.50 17.79
C ARG A 112 -13.29 20.14 19.16
N ALA A 113 -13.86 21.32 19.40
CA ALA A 113 -13.75 22.01 20.68
C ALA A 113 -14.55 21.30 21.79
N THR A 114 -15.68 20.66 21.47
CA THR A 114 -16.54 19.98 22.46
C THR A 114 -16.15 18.53 22.75
N PHE A 115 -15.66 17.78 21.76
CA PHE A 115 -15.34 16.35 21.92
C PHE A 115 -13.84 16.05 22.06
N GLY A 116 -12.98 17.06 21.89
CA GLY A 116 -11.53 16.84 21.82
C GLY A 116 -11.14 16.02 20.59
N GLY A 117 -9.84 15.94 20.32
CA GLY A 117 -9.29 15.01 19.35
C GLY A 117 -8.92 13.71 20.04
N ILE A 118 -9.28 12.56 19.47
CA ILE A 118 -8.83 11.26 19.95
C ILE A 118 -7.57 10.83 19.20
N THR A 119 -6.66 10.14 19.86
CA THR A 119 -5.50 9.57 19.16
C THR A 119 -5.90 8.31 18.40
N LYS A 120 -5.19 7.97 17.32
CA LYS A 120 -5.40 6.70 16.59
C LYS A 120 -5.40 5.46 17.50
N PRO A 121 -4.42 5.24 18.40
CA PRO A 121 -4.41 4.07 19.26
C PRO A 121 -5.59 4.03 20.25
N GLU A 122 -6.00 5.18 20.77
CA GLU A 122 -7.15 5.27 21.66
C GLU A 122 -8.45 4.92 20.94
N MET A 123 -8.65 5.46 19.73
CA MET A 123 -9.78 5.07 18.87
C MET A 123 -9.76 3.58 18.55
N ALA A 124 -8.61 3.01 18.21
CA ALA A 124 -8.46 1.58 17.95
C ALA A 124 -8.88 0.72 19.16
N ASN A 125 -8.51 1.12 20.38
CA ASN A 125 -8.89 0.42 21.60
C ASN A 125 -10.40 0.46 21.89
N HIS A 126 -11.04 1.60 21.68
CA HIS A 126 -12.51 1.71 21.81
C HIS A 126 -13.22 0.82 20.79
N LEU A 127 -12.77 0.86 19.53
CA LEU A 127 -13.35 0.03 18.47
C LEU A 127 -13.14 -1.46 18.73
N LYS A 128 -11.96 -1.85 19.21
CA LYS A 128 -11.66 -3.23 19.61
C LYS A 128 -12.60 -3.71 20.71
N THR A 129 -12.80 -2.88 21.74
CA THR A 129 -13.71 -3.20 22.85
C THR A 129 -15.14 -3.38 22.37
N HIS A 130 -15.62 -2.47 21.53
CA HIS A 130 -16.95 -2.59 20.92
C HIS A 130 -17.07 -3.86 20.06
N PHE A 131 -16.05 -4.16 19.25
CA PHE A 131 -16.01 -5.35 18.39
C PHE A 131 -16.10 -6.65 19.20
N MET A 132 -15.42 -6.75 20.34
CA MET A 132 -15.46 -7.94 21.18
C MET A 132 -16.81 -8.13 21.89
N ASN A 133 -17.55 -7.05 22.12
CA ASN A 133 -18.85 -7.08 22.79
C ASN A 133 -20.03 -7.24 21.83
N LEU A 134 -19.78 -7.30 20.52
CA LEU A 134 -20.84 -7.45 19.52
C LEU A 134 -21.45 -8.85 19.59
N PRO A 135 -22.79 -8.99 19.69
CA PRO A 135 -23.43 -10.29 19.65
C PRO A 135 -23.22 -10.94 18.27
N THR A 136 -22.69 -12.15 18.26
CA THR A 136 -22.41 -12.89 17.03
C THR A 136 -23.34 -14.10 16.91
N LYS A 137 -23.97 -14.23 15.74
CA LYS A 137 -24.73 -15.42 15.35
C LYS A 137 -24.11 -16.00 14.10
N GLU A 138 -23.37 -17.09 14.27
CA GLU A 138 -22.55 -17.68 13.21
C GLU A 138 -23.33 -17.95 11.92
N ASN A 139 -24.50 -18.58 12.02
CA ASN A 139 -25.35 -18.89 10.86
C ASN A 139 -25.73 -17.66 10.04
N GLU A 140 -26.08 -16.54 10.70
CA GLU A 140 -26.40 -15.28 10.03
C GLU A 140 -25.16 -14.65 9.40
N ILE A 141 -23.99 -14.76 10.05
CA ILE A 141 -22.75 -14.16 9.56
C ILE A 141 -22.26 -14.89 8.31
N LEU A 142 -22.21 -16.22 8.35
CA LEU A 142 -21.72 -17.04 7.24
C LEU A 142 -22.61 -16.89 6.00
N THR A 143 -23.92 -16.94 6.17
CA THR A 143 -24.88 -16.80 5.06
C THR A 143 -24.79 -15.41 4.42
N ASN A 144 -24.77 -14.34 5.23
CA ASN A 144 -24.61 -12.97 4.73
C ASN A 144 -23.26 -12.75 4.06
N PHE A 145 -22.18 -13.31 4.60
CA PHE A 145 -20.85 -13.21 4.01
C PHE A 145 -20.80 -13.89 2.65
N LEU A 146 -21.24 -15.15 2.56
CA LEU A 146 -21.25 -15.92 1.32
C LEU A 146 -22.12 -15.25 0.26
N TYR A 147 -23.30 -14.76 0.67
CA TYR A 147 -24.18 -14.01 -0.23
C TYR A 147 -23.49 -12.76 -0.77
N LYS A 148 -22.89 -11.94 0.08
CA LYS A 148 -22.19 -10.73 -0.34
C LYS A 148 -21.03 -11.05 -1.28
N VAL A 149 -20.16 -11.98 -0.92
CA VAL A 149 -18.99 -12.34 -1.74
C VAL A 149 -19.43 -12.87 -3.11
N LYS A 150 -20.47 -13.70 -3.17
CA LYS A 150 -20.97 -14.26 -4.43
C LYS A 150 -21.63 -13.22 -5.33
N HIS A 151 -22.21 -12.16 -4.77
CA HIS A 151 -22.95 -11.13 -5.52
C HIS A 151 -22.27 -9.76 -5.49
N GLN A 152 -20.99 -9.68 -5.13
CA GLN A 152 -20.22 -8.43 -5.02
C GLN A 152 -20.25 -7.60 -6.31
N ASP A 153 -20.29 -8.26 -7.47
CA ASP A 153 -20.30 -7.61 -8.78
C ASP A 153 -21.69 -7.12 -9.23
N ASN A 154 -22.75 -7.49 -8.50
CA ASN A 154 -24.14 -7.12 -8.83
C ASN A 154 -24.61 -5.84 -8.11
N ASP A 155 -23.83 -5.31 -7.17
CA ASP A 155 -24.23 -4.23 -6.26
C ASP A 155 -24.10 -2.81 -6.85
N PHE A 156 -23.84 -2.65 -8.15
CA PHE A 156 -23.82 -1.31 -8.75
C PHE A 156 -25.24 -0.81 -9.09
N LYS A 157 -25.91 -0.20 -8.12
CA LYS A 157 -26.97 0.79 -8.37
C LYS A 157 -26.62 2.08 -7.67
N LEU A 158 -26.24 3.07 -8.48
CA LEU A 158 -25.95 4.42 -8.05
C LEU A 158 -27.27 5.10 -7.61
N THR A 159 -27.56 5.09 -6.30
CA THR A 159 -28.71 5.82 -5.75
C THR A 159 -28.22 7.09 -5.06
N PHE A 160 -28.48 8.24 -5.66
CA PHE A 160 -28.37 9.53 -4.98
C PHE A 160 -29.60 9.71 -4.08
N LYS A 161 -29.38 9.99 -2.80
CA LYS A 161 -30.37 10.57 -1.89
C LYS A 161 -29.90 11.97 -1.51
#